data_AF-K0RDD2-F1
#
_entry.id   AF-K0RDD2-F1
#
_cell.length_a   1.000
_cell.length_b   1.000
_cell.length_c   1.000
_cell.angle_alpha   90.00
_cell.angle_beta   90.00
_cell.angle_gamma   90.00
#
_symmetry.space_group_name_H-M   'P 1'
#
loop_
_entity.id
_entity.type
_entity.pdbx_description
1 polymer ?
#
loop_
_entity_poly.entity_id
_entity_poly.type
_entity_poly.pdbx_seq_one_letter_code
_entity_poly.pdbx_strand_id
1 'polypeptide(L)'
;MTSSTSKTEGLLSHDRVTTTYDEKYEKATSGDTSVRLLAFVSGLALVVSSFLIWTLWIVDHRFSWIELLVSVVGLSTGIYAFILESNFTFVREFRSNIVSNAPFFGRVSIRGVTYAIAGLMQCAVFTPLHVFVGLFTGAVGIYLVKIGIKCEDSLATLRASITDEKALLASFQAGDSNGDGMLEAFEFESLIWSLGMELTSDELEAAFSSIDKNNDKKITFDEFRSFWKVCSADAQEKASSSRIV
;
A
#
# COMPACT_ATOMS: atom_id res chain seq x y z
N MET A 1 55.53 -25.27 2.08
CA MET A 1 55.10 -23.85 2.15
C MET A 1 54.54 -23.47 0.79
N THR A 2 53.23 -23.60 0.60
CA THR A 2 52.55 -23.10 -0.61
C THR A 2 51.36 -22.30 -0.09
N SER A 3 51.58 -20.99 0.00
CA SER A 3 50.58 -19.99 0.36
C SER A 3 49.59 -19.87 -0.80
N SER A 4 48.32 -20.14 -0.50
CA SER A 4 47.18 -19.94 -1.39
C SER A 4 46.96 -18.46 -1.64
N THR A 5 47.21 -18.02 -2.87
CA THR A 5 46.85 -16.68 -3.36
C THR A 5 45.33 -16.58 -3.51
N SER A 6 44.76 -15.63 -2.77
CA SER A 6 43.33 -15.32 -2.73
C SER A 6 42.87 -14.67 -4.03
N LYS A 7 41.85 -15.26 -4.64
CA LYS A 7 41.13 -14.74 -5.81
C LYS A 7 40.00 -13.83 -5.30
N THR A 8 40.34 -12.60 -4.94
CA THR A 8 39.38 -11.57 -4.48
C THR A 8 39.65 -10.25 -5.17
N GLU A 9 39.65 -10.26 -6.51
CA GLU A 9 39.64 -9.03 -7.31
C GLU A 9 38.35 -9.02 -8.14
N GLY A 10 37.37 -8.23 -7.71
CA GLY A 10 36.15 -7.97 -8.49
C GLY A 10 34.84 -7.86 -7.71
N LEU A 11 34.78 -8.31 -6.45
CA LEU A 11 33.60 -8.13 -5.60
C LEU A 11 33.80 -6.93 -4.66
N LEU A 12 32.85 -5.98 -4.72
CA LEU A 12 32.76 -4.90 -3.75
C LEU A 12 32.67 -5.51 -2.33
N SER A 13 33.46 -4.99 -1.40
CA SER A 13 33.43 -5.41 0.00
C SER A 13 32.02 -5.27 0.57
N HIS A 14 31.61 -6.17 1.46
CA HIS A 14 30.28 -6.16 2.10
C HIS A 14 29.89 -4.75 2.60
N ASP A 15 30.82 -4.05 3.27
CA ASP A 15 30.65 -2.66 3.74
C ASP A 15 30.38 -1.60 2.67
N ARG A 16 30.87 -1.81 1.43
CA ARG A 16 30.65 -0.91 0.29
C ARG A 16 29.36 -1.23 -0.46
N VAL A 17 28.95 -2.50 -0.45
CA VAL A 17 27.64 -2.91 -0.95
C VAL A 17 26.55 -2.36 -0.03
N THR A 18 26.71 -2.51 1.29
CA THR A 18 25.76 -1.97 2.28
C THR A 18 25.64 -0.45 2.18
N THR A 19 26.73 0.32 2.18
CA THR A 19 26.64 1.79 2.07
C THR A 19 26.09 2.32 0.73
N THR A 20 26.41 1.68 -0.40
CA THR A 20 25.84 2.04 -1.71
C THR A 20 24.36 1.62 -1.82
N TYR A 21 23.98 0.56 -1.10
CA TYR A 21 22.58 0.17 -0.91
C TYR A 21 21.87 1.14 0.02
N ASP A 22 22.43 1.51 1.17
CA ASP A 22 21.83 2.41 2.17
C ASP A 22 21.46 3.77 1.55
N GLU A 23 22.30 4.34 0.69
CA GLU A 23 21.97 5.59 -0.04
C GLU A 23 20.84 5.44 -1.08
N LYS A 24 20.72 4.27 -1.73
CA LYS A 24 19.61 3.98 -2.66
C LYS A 24 18.35 3.54 -1.91
N TYR A 25 18.54 2.87 -0.78
CA TYR A 25 17.55 2.30 0.10
C TYR A 25 16.85 3.42 0.85
N GLU A 26 17.55 4.40 1.43
CA GLU A 26 16.92 5.60 2.04
C GLU A 26 16.02 6.37 1.06
N LYS A 27 16.35 6.31 -0.24
CA LYS A 27 15.51 6.84 -1.33
C LYS A 27 14.29 5.95 -1.64
N ALA A 28 14.40 4.63 -1.49
CA ALA A 28 13.35 3.64 -1.79
C ALA A 28 12.44 3.31 -0.59
N THR A 29 12.94 3.26 0.65
CA THR A 29 12.17 3.04 1.89
C THR A 29 11.33 4.25 2.31
N SER A 30 11.54 5.41 1.68
CA SER A 30 10.57 6.51 1.70
C SER A 30 9.27 6.19 0.93
N GLY A 31 9.17 4.99 0.32
CA GLY A 31 8.02 4.45 -0.40
C GLY A 31 6.73 4.42 0.41
N ASP A 32 6.70 3.77 1.59
CA ASP A 32 5.52 3.71 2.49
C ASP A 32 4.90 5.10 2.76
N THR A 33 5.75 6.13 2.73
CA THR A 33 5.29 7.51 2.79
C THR A 33 4.82 8.04 1.45
N SER A 34 5.38 7.71 0.30
CA SER A 34 5.06 8.33 -0.99
C SER A 34 3.63 8.08 -1.50
N VAL A 35 3.17 6.81 -1.57
CA VAL A 35 1.80 6.51 -2.05
C VAL A 35 0.76 6.98 -1.03
N ARG A 36 1.02 6.71 0.26
CA ARG A 36 0.17 7.19 1.35
C ARG A 36 0.16 8.71 1.47
N LEU A 37 1.27 9.39 1.21
CA LEU A 37 1.38 10.85 1.17
C LEU A 37 0.61 11.42 0.00
N LEU A 38 0.71 10.84 -1.19
CA LEU A 38 -0.10 11.25 -2.34
C LEU A 38 -1.59 11.16 -2.02
N ALA A 39 -2.03 10.03 -1.44
CA ALA A 39 -3.40 9.84 -1.00
C ALA A 39 -3.80 10.81 0.12
N PHE A 40 -2.94 11.02 1.12
CA PHE A 40 -3.14 11.96 2.22
C PHE A 40 -3.24 13.41 1.73
N VAL A 41 -2.35 13.84 0.82
CA VAL A 41 -2.34 15.17 0.20
C VAL A 41 -3.60 15.37 -0.62
N SER A 42 -4.06 14.34 -1.34
CA SER A 42 -5.35 14.40 -2.05
C SER A 42 -6.53 14.56 -1.07
N GLY A 43 -6.51 13.82 0.03
CA GLY A 43 -7.52 13.93 1.09
C GLY A 43 -7.54 15.32 1.73
N LEU A 44 -6.38 15.87 2.04
CA LEU A 44 -6.24 17.21 2.59
C LEU A 44 -6.73 18.27 1.60
N ALA A 45 -6.41 18.13 0.31
CA ALA A 45 -6.90 19.03 -0.74
C ALA A 45 -8.43 19.02 -0.84
N LEU A 46 -9.07 17.84 -0.71
CA LEU A 46 -10.53 17.73 -0.68
C LEU A 46 -11.14 18.43 0.54
N VAL A 47 -10.55 18.27 1.72
CA VAL A 47 -11.01 18.95 2.94
C VAL A 47 -10.88 20.46 2.81
N VAL A 48 -9.69 20.95 2.43
CA VAL A 48 -9.40 22.38 2.30
C VAL A 48 -10.29 23.02 1.23
N SER A 49 -10.44 22.40 0.07
CA SER A 49 -11.32 22.91 -0.99
C SER A 49 -12.77 23.00 -0.53
N SER A 50 -13.29 22.00 0.19
CA SER A 50 -14.67 21.99 0.71
C SER A 50 -14.93 23.19 1.63
N PHE A 51 -14.03 23.47 2.57
CA PHE A 51 -14.15 24.65 3.43
C PHE A 51 -14.03 25.96 2.66
N LEU A 52 -13.07 26.05 1.72
CA LEU A 52 -12.88 27.25 0.91
C LEU A 52 -14.14 27.58 0.09
N ILE A 53 -14.76 26.60 -0.54
CA ILE A 53 -15.99 26.80 -1.33
C ILE A 53 -17.14 27.29 -0.45
N TRP A 54 -17.31 26.72 0.75
CA TRP A 54 -18.33 27.19 1.69
C TRP A 54 -18.10 28.64 2.12
N THR A 55 -16.83 29.04 2.33
CA THR A 55 -16.51 30.44 2.63
C THR A 55 -16.82 31.38 1.46
N LEU A 56 -16.56 30.95 0.22
CA LEU A 56 -16.88 31.74 -0.97
C LEU A 56 -18.38 31.94 -1.14
N TRP A 57 -19.23 30.94 -0.86
CA TRP A 57 -20.69 31.14 -0.89
C TRP A 57 -21.18 32.18 0.11
N ILE A 58 -20.56 32.25 1.29
CA ILE A 58 -20.92 33.25 2.31
C ILE A 58 -20.59 34.65 1.80
N VAL A 59 -19.44 34.83 1.16
CA VAL A 59 -18.98 36.12 0.63
C VAL A 59 -19.77 36.55 -0.61
N ASP A 60 -20.01 35.64 -1.55
CA ASP A 60 -20.66 35.95 -2.83
C ASP A 60 -22.19 35.86 -2.77
N HIS A 61 -22.76 35.35 -1.68
CA HIS A 61 -24.20 35.07 -1.52
C HIS A 61 -24.79 34.14 -2.60
N ARG A 62 -23.97 33.32 -3.26
CA ARG A 62 -24.38 32.40 -4.34
C ARG A 62 -24.33 30.96 -3.89
N PHE A 63 -25.45 30.47 -3.35
CA PHE A 63 -25.56 29.10 -2.88
C PHE A 63 -25.97 28.12 -4.00
N SER A 64 -25.35 26.95 -4.03
CA SER A 64 -25.66 25.86 -4.96
C SER A 64 -25.77 24.51 -4.25
N TRP A 65 -26.91 23.83 -4.40
CA TRP A 65 -27.14 22.51 -3.81
C TRP A 65 -26.23 21.42 -4.39
N ILE A 66 -25.89 21.50 -5.67
CA ILE A 66 -25.02 20.52 -6.32
C ILE A 66 -23.59 20.65 -5.78
N GLU A 67 -23.09 21.89 -5.68
CA GLU A 67 -21.75 22.14 -5.13
C GLU A 67 -21.69 21.76 -3.63
N LEU A 68 -22.78 21.94 -2.86
CA LEU A 68 -22.88 21.44 -1.49
C LEU A 68 -22.79 19.92 -1.42
N LEU A 69 -23.59 19.21 -2.21
CA LEU A 69 -23.55 17.75 -2.23
C LEU A 69 -22.14 17.24 -2.56
N VAL A 70 -21.53 17.80 -3.60
CA VAL A 70 -20.20 17.41 -4.06
C VAL A 70 -19.11 17.77 -3.05
N SER A 71 -19.22 18.92 -2.37
CA SER A 71 -18.29 19.30 -1.29
C SER A 71 -18.43 18.44 -0.05
N VAL A 72 -19.65 18.02 0.31
CA VAL A 72 -19.87 17.09 1.43
C VAL A 72 -19.28 15.71 1.12
N VAL A 73 -19.47 15.20 -0.11
CA VAL A 73 -18.82 13.96 -0.55
C VAL A 73 -17.30 14.11 -0.51
N GLY A 74 -16.76 15.21 -1.07
CA GLY A 74 -15.34 15.52 -1.03
C GLY A 74 -14.77 15.54 0.40
N LEU A 75 -15.43 16.24 1.32
CA LEU A 75 -15.04 16.29 2.73
C LEU A 75 -15.09 14.91 3.40
N SER A 76 -16.11 14.11 3.12
CA SER A 76 -16.21 12.74 3.64
C SER A 76 -15.07 11.85 3.13
N THR A 77 -14.73 11.93 1.84
CA THR A 77 -13.60 11.21 1.24
C THR A 77 -12.27 11.72 1.80
N GLY A 78 -12.14 13.03 2.04
CA GLY A 78 -10.95 13.63 2.63
C GLY A 78 -10.71 13.19 4.08
N ILE A 79 -11.77 13.10 4.90
CA ILE A 79 -11.70 12.54 6.25
C ILE A 79 -11.36 11.06 6.19
N TYR A 80 -11.98 10.30 5.29
CA TYR A 80 -11.65 8.89 5.06
C TYR A 80 -10.17 8.69 4.70
N ALA A 81 -9.63 9.50 3.77
CA ALA A 81 -8.22 9.49 3.41
C ALA A 81 -7.33 9.87 4.61
N PHE A 82 -7.72 10.87 5.41
CA PHE A 82 -6.99 11.24 6.61
C PHE A 82 -6.91 10.06 7.60
N ILE A 83 -8.02 9.35 7.83
CA ILE A 83 -8.07 8.21 8.75
C ILE A 83 -7.19 7.05 8.24
N LEU A 84 -7.22 6.76 6.95
CA LEU A 84 -6.50 5.59 6.43
C LEU A 84 -5.02 5.84 6.15
N GLU A 85 -4.68 7.04 5.69
CA GLU A 85 -3.35 7.35 5.16
C GLU A 85 -2.46 8.12 6.14
N SER A 86 -3.03 8.66 7.23
CA SER A 86 -2.19 9.37 8.20
C SER A 86 -1.34 8.41 9.04
N ASN A 87 -0.15 8.89 9.39
CA ASN A 87 0.80 8.18 10.25
C ASN A 87 0.68 8.61 11.74
N PHE A 88 -0.39 9.33 12.11
CA PHE A 88 -0.57 9.80 13.48
C PHE A 88 -0.93 8.65 14.42
N THR A 89 -0.26 8.56 15.56
CA THR A 89 -0.42 7.46 16.53
C THR A 89 -1.86 7.26 16.98
N PHE A 90 -2.60 8.35 17.22
CA PHE A 90 -4.00 8.27 17.65
C PHE A 90 -4.94 7.76 16.53
N VAL A 91 -4.59 7.99 15.27
CA VAL A 91 -5.39 7.54 14.12
C VAL A 91 -5.17 6.06 13.85
N ARG A 92 -3.96 5.54 14.14
CA ARG A 92 -3.61 4.13 13.94
C ARG A 92 -4.58 3.18 14.65
N GLU A 93 -4.98 3.51 15.88
CA GLU A 93 -5.93 2.71 16.65
C GLU A 93 -7.33 2.71 16.01
N PHE A 94 -7.79 3.88 15.56
CA PHE A 94 -9.09 4.02 14.88
C PHE A 94 -9.11 3.29 13.53
N ARG A 95 -8.04 3.42 12.76
CA ARG A 95 -7.83 2.70 11.50
C ARG A 95 -7.82 1.19 11.72
N SER A 96 -7.08 0.72 12.72
CA SER A 96 -7.02 -0.71 13.08
C SER A 96 -8.42 -1.25 13.39
N ASN A 97 -9.22 -0.51 14.18
CA ASN A 97 -10.59 -0.89 14.48
C ASN A 97 -11.52 -0.88 13.24
N ILE A 98 -11.33 0.03 12.29
CA ILE A 98 -12.12 0.03 11.04
C ILE A 98 -11.74 -1.15 10.15
N VAL A 99 -10.44 -1.38 9.95
CA VAL A 99 -9.94 -2.44 9.06
C VAL A 99 -10.22 -3.82 9.65
N SER A 100 -10.23 -3.98 10.98
CA SER A 100 -10.60 -5.24 11.61
C SER A 100 -12.07 -5.59 11.41
N ASN A 101 -12.98 -4.60 11.52
CA ASN A 101 -14.42 -4.80 11.33
C ASN A 101 -14.82 -4.89 9.85
N ALA A 102 -14.08 -4.23 8.97
CA ALA A 102 -14.36 -4.17 7.54
C ALA A 102 -13.04 -4.24 6.73
N PRO A 103 -12.48 -5.44 6.55
CA PRO A 103 -11.17 -5.64 5.90
C PRO A 103 -11.14 -5.19 4.44
N PHE A 104 -12.31 -5.05 3.82
CA PHE A 104 -12.47 -4.49 2.48
C PHE A 104 -11.83 -3.09 2.36
N PHE A 105 -12.01 -2.20 3.33
CA PHE A 105 -11.43 -0.84 3.28
C PHE A 105 -9.89 -0.82 3.41
N GLY A 106 -9.30 -1.94 3.86
CA GLY A 106 -7.86 -2.11 3.94
C GLY A 106 -7.18 -2.15 2.57
N ARG A 107 -7.84 -2.64 1.51
CA ARG A 107 -7.18 -2.90 0.22
C ARG A 107 -6.91 -1.61 -0.56
N VAL A 108 -5.68 -1.49 -1.09
CA VAL A 108 -5.20 -0.32 -1.84
C VAL A 108 -6.07 -0.03 -3.08
N SER A 109 -6.50 -1.06 -3.82
CA SER A 109 -7.37 -0.87 -4.99
C SER A 109 -8.71 -0.23 -4.65
N ILE A 110 -9.29 -0.58 -3.50
CA ILE A 110 -10.59 -0.06 -3.07
C ILE A 110 -10.47 1.42 -2.71
N ARG A 111 -9.41 1.79 -1.99
CA ARG A 111 -9.08 3.20 -1.72
C ARG A 111 -8.89 3.97 -3.02
N GLY A 112 -8.14 3.41 -3.97
CA GLY A 112 -7.97 3.99 -5.30
C GLY A 112 -9.29 4.23 -6.03
N VAL A 113 -10.23 3.27 -5.99
CA VAL A 113 -11.58 3.43 -6.58
C VAL A 113 -12.34 4.56 -5.89
N THR A 114 -12.31 4.65 -4.56
CA THR A 114 -12.99 5.73 -3.84
C THR A 114 -12.47 7.11 -4.23
N TYR A 115 -11.15 7.27 -4.35
CA TYR A 115 -10.54 8.52 -4.79
C TYR A 115 -10.84 8.83 -6.27
N ALA A 116 -10.84 7.82 -7.14
CA ALA A 116 -11.17 7.98 -8.55
C ALA A 116 -12.61 8.47 -8.75
N ILE A 117 -13.58 7.86 -8.04
CA ILE A 117 -14.99 8.26 -8.09
C ILE A 117 -15.17 9.67 -7.53
N ALA A 118 -14.57 9.96 -6.37
CA ALA A 118 -14.64 11.28 -5.77
C ALA A 118 -14.06 12.35 -6.71
N GLY A 119 -12.88 12.10 -7.29
CA GLY A 119 -12.25 13.01 -8.25
C GLY A 119 -13.11 13.26 -9.49
N LEU A 120 -13.70 12.20 -10.06
CA LEU A 120 -14.61 12.33 -11.20
C LEU A 120 -15.86 13.14 -10.86
N MET A 121 -16.44 12.91 -9.67
CA MET A 121 -17.59 13.64 -9.18
C MET A 121 -17.27 15.14 -9.00
N GLN A 122 -16.06 15.48 -8.53
CA GLN A 122 -15.62 16.87 -8.44
C GLN A 122 -15.51 17.54 -9.82
N CYS A 123 -14.98 16.85 -10.81
CA CYS A 123 -14.88 17.37 -12.18
C CYS A 123 -16.25 17.69 -12.79
N ALA A 124 -17.33 17.01 -12.37
CA ALA A 124 -18.68 17.23 -12.89
C ALA A 124 -19.30 18.58 -12.52
N VAL A 125 -18.74 19.30 -11.54
CA VAL A 125 -19.23 20.62 -11.11
C VAL A 125 -18.75 21.76 -12.02
N PHE A 126 -17.71 21.53 -12.85
CA PHE A 126 -17.14 22.50 -13.80
C PHE A 126 -16.63 23.83 -13.21
N THR A 127 -16.56 23.96 -11.89
CA THR A 127 -15.90 25.10 -11.22
C THR A 127 -14.38 24.87 -11.20
N PRO A 128 -13.52 25.87 -11.52
CA PRO A 128 -12.09 25.67 -11.72
C PRO A 128 -11.37 24.98 -10.54
N LEU A 129 -11.71 25.35 -9.30
CA LEU A 129 -11.15 24.73 -8.09
C LEU A 129 -11.55 23.25 -7.97
N HIS A 130 -12.84 22.94 -8.17
CA HIS A 130 -13.35 21.57 -8.16
C HIS A 130 -12.71 20.71 -9.25
N VAL A 131 -12.55 21.24 -10.46
CA VAL A 131 -11.90 20.52 -11.57
C VAL A 131 -10.43 20.25 -11.27
N PHE A 132 -9.68 21.22 -10.74
CA PHE A 132 -8.27 21.02 -10.42
C PHE A 132 -8.05 19.95 -9.34
N VAL A 133 -8.77 20.07 -8.22
CA VAL A 133 -8.71 19.09 -7.12
C VAL A 133 -9.25 17.74 -7.58
N GLY A 134 -10.29 17.73 -8.42
CA GLY A 134 -10.91 16.54 -8.97
C GLY A 134 -9.99 15.76 -9.91
N LEU A 135 -9.30 16.44 -10.82
CA LEU A 135 -8.32 15.83 -11.72
C LEU A 135 -7.15 15.24 -10.94
N PHE A 136 -6.62 15.98 -9.97
CA PHE A 136 -5.54 15.49 -9.11
C PHE A 136 -5.95 14.24 -8.32
N THR A 137 -7.08 14.31 -7.61
CA THR A 137 -7.62 13.20 -6.81
C THR A 137 -7.96 12.00 -7.68
N GLY A 138 -8.54 12.24 -8.86
CA GLY A 138 -8.88 11.20 -9.83
C GLY A 138 -7.66 10.48 -10.37
N ALA A 139 -6.61 11.24 -10.74
CA ALA A 139 -5.35 10.67 -11.20
C ALA A 139 -4.67 9.83 -10.12
N VAL A 140 -4.61 10.33 -8.88
CA VAL A 140 -4.12 9.57 -7.72
C VAL A 140 -4.93 8.29 -7.53
N GLY A 141 -6.26 8.38 -7.56
CA GLY A 141 -7.13 7.20 -7.45
C GLY A 141 -6.86 6.13 -8.50
N ILE A 142 -6.78 6.52 -9.78
CA ILE A 142 -6.47 5.60 -10.89
C ILE A 142 -5.10 4.94 -10.71
N TYR A 143 -4.10 5.70 -10.28
CA TYR A 143 -2.76 5.18 -10.00
C TYR A 143 -2.78 4.14 -8.87
N LEU A 144 -3.47 4.42 -7.77
CA LEU A 144 -3.63 3.45 -6.66
C LEU A 144 -4.38 2.18 -7.09
N VAL A 145 -5.40 2.29 -7.95
CA VAL A 145 -6.10 1.11 -8.49
C VAL A 145 -5.13 0.22 -9.26
N LYS A 146 -4.31 0.81 -10.14
CA LYS A 146 -3.34 0.07 -10.94
C LYS A 146 -2.30 -0.63 -10.09
N ILE A 147 -1.74 0.08 -9.10
CA ILE A 147 -0.80 -0.51 -8.14
C ILE A 147 -1.47 -1.67 -7.42
N GLY A 148 -2.64 -1.45 -6.82
CA GLY A 148 -3.30 -2.49 -6.03
C GLY A 148 -3.64 -3.76 -6.83
N ILE A 149 -4.07 -3.62 -8.09
CA ILE A 149 -4.33 -4.80 -8.96
C ILE A 149 -3.03 -5.56 -9.21
N LYS A 150 -1.96 -4.86 -9.60
CA LYS A 150 -0.67 -5.49 -9.89
C LYS A 150 -0.03 -6.13 -8.66
N CYS A 151 -0.26 -5.55 -7.48
CA CYS A 151 0.14 -6.12 -6.21
C CYS A 151 -0.61 -7.41 -5.91
N GLU A 152 -1.93 -7.44 -6.11
CA GLU A 152 -2.73 -8.64 -5.85
C GLU A 152 -2.28 -9.82 -6.73
N ASP A 153 -1.98 -9.59 -8.01
CA ASP A 153 -1.47 -10.62 -8.92
C ASP A 153 -0.10 -11.17 -8.45
N SER A 154 0.76 -10.26 -8.00
CA SER A 154 2.09 -10.59 -7.49
C SER A 154 2.02 -11.39 -6.19
N LEU A 155 1.16 -10.95 -5.27
CA LEU A 155 0.86 -11.62 -4.02
C LEU A 155 0.20 -12.98 -4.24
N ALA A 156 -0.67 -13.12 -5.23
CA ALA A 156 -1.26 -14.40 -5.62
C ALA A 156 -0.19 -15.37 -6.14
N THR A 157 0.80 -14.87 -6.88
CA THR A 157 1.95 -15.67 -7.34
C THR A 157 2.81 -16.11 -6.15
N LEU A 158 3.09 -15.21 -5.20
CA LEU A 158 3.78 -15.54 -3.95
C LEU A 158 3.00 -16.62 -3.18
N ARG A 159 1.67 -16.45 -3.07
CA ARG A 159 0.73 -17.41 -2.45
C ARG A 159 0.67 -18.78 -3.15
N ALA A 160 1.17 -18.90 -4.37
CA ALA A 160 1.22 -20.18 -5.08
C ALA A 160 2.59 -20.86 -4.98
N SER A 161 3.66 -20.12 -4.69
CA SER A 161 5.03 -20.66 -4.68
C SER A 161 5.38 -21.42 -3.40
N ILE A 162 4.82 -21.03 -2.25
CA ILE A 162 4.87 -21.81 -1.01
C ILE A 162 3.68 -22.79 -1.04
N THR A 163 3.79 -23.97 -0.44
CA THR A 163 2.73 -25.01 -0.56
C THR A 163 2.39 -25.69 0.76
N ASP A 164 3.31 -25.66 1.72
CA ASP A 164 3.16 -26.32 3.01
C ASP A 164 3.58 -25.38 4.16
N GLU A 165 3.03 -25.62 5.34
CA GLU A 165 3.33 -24.84 6.55
C GLU A 165 4.82 -24.92 6.95
N LYS A 166 5.47 -26.06 6.67
CA LYS A 166 6.92 -26.20 6.84
C LYS A 166 7.71 -25.38 5.84
N ALA A 167 7.25 -25.34 4.58
CA ALA A 167 7.88 -24.52 3.55
C ALA A 167 7.69 -23.03 3.85
N LEU A 168 6.55 -22.64 4.41
CA LEU A 168 6.27 -21.27 4.86
C LEU A 168 7.24 -20.83 5.95
N LEU A 169 7.45 -21.67 6.97
CA LEU A 169 8.42 -21.39 8.02
C LEU A 169 9.85 -21.30 7.47
N ALA A 170 10.22 -22.19 6.55
CA ALA A 170 11.54 -22.18 5.92
C ALA A 170 11.76 -20.93 5.04
N SER A 171 10.76 -20.52 4.27
CA SER A 171 10.80 -19.27 3.49
C SER A 171 10.87 -18.04 4.39
N PHE A 172 10.12 -18.01 5.50
CA PHE A 172 10.18 -16.93 6.48
C PHE A 172 11.58 -16.83 7.09
N GLN A 173 12.14 -17.96 7.55
CA GLN A 173 13.50 -18.02 8.10
C GLN A 173 14.60 -17.71 7.08
N ALA A 174 14.36 -17.96 5.79
CA ALA A 174 15.30 -17.61 4.73
C ALA A 174 15.27 -16.11 4.41
N GLY A 175 14.14 -15.43 4.65
CA GLY A 175 14.01 -13.98 4.51
C GLY A 175 14.52 -13.22 5.73
N ASP A 176 14.27 -13.75 6.93
CA ASP A 176 14.68 -13.18 8.22
C ASP A 176 16.21 -13.28 8.38
N SER A 177 16.90 -12.23 7.92
CA SER A 177 18.36 -12.20 7.85
C SER A 177 18.98 -11.79 9.18
N ASN A 178 18.25 -11.01 9.97
CA ASN A 178 18.68 -10.55 11.29
C ASN A 178 18.32 -11.53 12.43
N GLY A 179 17.41 -12.49 12.18
CA GLY A 179 16.96 -13.50 13.13
C GLY A 179 16.06 -12.97 14.24
N ASP A 180 15.41 -11.81 14.04
CA ASP A 180 14.55 -11.17 15.03
C ASP A 180 13.12 -11.74 15.07
N GLY A 181 12.82 -12.69 14.16
CA GLY A 181 11.52 -13.33 14.05
C GLY A 181 10.45 -12.46 13.37
N MET A 182 10.88 -11.36 12.74
CA MET A 182 10.07 -10.42 11.97
C MET A 182 10.69 -10.24 10.59
N LEU A 183 9.89 -9.86 9.60
CA LEU A 183 10.40 -9.44 8.30
C LEU A 183 10.24 -7.93 8.16
N GLU A 184 11.35 -7.22 8.12
CA GLU A 184 11.38 -5.82 7.73
C GLU A 184 11.20 -5.68 6.21
N ALA A 185 10.92 -4.46 5.73
CA ALA A 185 10.61 -4.23 4.31
C ALA A 185 11.70 -4.75 3.35
N PHE A 186 12.99 -4.61 3.70
CA PHE A 186 14.11 -5.13 2.89
C PHE A 186 14.21 -6.64 2.89
N GLU A 187 13.88 -7.28 4.02
CA GLU A 187 13.92 -8.74 4.17
C GLU A 187 12.79 -9.36 3.37
N PHE A 188 11.63 -8.70 3.38
CA PHE A 188 10.50 -9.07 2.54
C PHE A 188 10.79 -8.89 1.04
N GLU A 189 11.47 -7.81 0.63
CA GLU A 189 11.92 -7.62 -0.75
C GLU A 189 12.89 -8.71 -1.20
N SER A 190 13.89 -8.98 -0.37
CA SER A 190 14.89 -10.01 -0.62
C SER A 190 14.26 -11.40 -0.73
N LEU A 191 13.26 -11.68 0.12
CA LEU A 191 12.46 -12.89 0.04
C LEU A 191 11.69 -12.98 -1.29
N ILE A 192 11.01 -11.90 -1.71
CA ILE A 192 10.26 -11.85 -2.98
C ILE A 192 11.18 -12.11 -4.18
N TRP A 193 12.37 -11.50 -4.19
CA TRP A 193 13.37 -11.76 -5.23
C TRP A 193 13.90 -13.19 -5.20
N SER A 194 14.14 -13.75 -4.02
CA SER A 194 14.58 -15.15 -3.88
C SER A 194 13.56 -16.15 -4.44
N LEU A 195 12.28 -15.77 -4.45
CA LEU A 195 11.17 -16.53 -5.02
C LEU A 195 11.00 -16.28 -6.54
N GLY A 196 11.85 -15.46 -7.15
CA GLY A 196 11.86 -15.19 -8.59
C GLY A 196 10.81 -14.16 -9.05
N MET A 197 10.27 -13.36 -8.13
CA MET A 197 9.33 -12.28 -8.45
C MET A 197 10.04 -10.94 -8.41
N GLU A 198 9.81 -10.09 -9.41
CA GLU A 198 10.33 -8.72 -9.46
C GLU A 198 9.17 -7.73 -9.31
N LEU A 199 9.15 -6.98 -8.22
CA LEU A 199 8.16 -5.93 -7.97
C LEU A 199 8.80 -4.56 -8.06
N THR A 200 8.02 -3.56 -8.49
CA THR A 200 8.44 -2.16 -8.38
C THR A 200 8.35 -1.71 -6.92
N SER A 201 9.04 -0.61 -6.56
CA SER A 201 9.01 -0.06 -5.20
C SER A 201 7.58 0.18 -4.69
N ASP A 202 6.71 0.74 -5.54
CA ASP A 202 5.31 1.03 -5.19
C ASP A 202 4.48 -0.26 -5.02
N GLU A 203 4.80 -1.30 -5.79
CA GLU A 203 4.13 -2.61 -5.71
C GLU A 203 4.55 -3.39 -4.48
N LEU A 204 5.85 -3.39 -4.18
CA LEU A 204 6.41 -4.01 -2.98
C LEU A 204 5.82 -3.36 -1.72
N GLU A 205 5.73 -2.04 -1.70
CA GLU A 205 5.14 -1.28 -0.59
C GLU A 205 3.66 -1.65 -0.39
N ALA A 206 2.87 -1.63 -1.46
CA ALA A 206 1.46 -1.99 -1.37
C ALA A 206 1.27 -3.47 -0.99
N ALA A 207 2.16 -4.36 -1.43
CA ALA A 207 2.19 -5.75 -1.01
C ALA A 207 2.51 -5.88 0.48
N PHE A 208 3.56 -5.21 0.95
CA PHE A 208 3.96 -5.16 2.35
C PHE A 208 2.82 -4.65 3.24
N SER A 209 2.24 -3.50 2.87
CA SER A 209 1.10 -2.88 3.56
C SER A 209 -0.16 -3.75 3.55
N SER A 210 -0.29 -4.71 2.64
CA SER A 210 -1.44 -5.62 2.61
C SER A 210 -1.30 -6.77 3.62
N ILE A 211 -0.06 -7.10 4.01
CA ILE A 211 0.28 -8.17 4.95
C ILE A 211 0.41 -7.60 6.36
N ASP A 212 1.10 -6.47 6.51
CA ASP A 212 1.29 -5.73 7.75
C ASP A 212 -0.06 -5.12 8.22
N LYS A 213 -0.74 -5.82 9.13
CA LYS A 213 -2.09 -5.41 9.62
C LYS A 213 -2.00 -4.38 10.73
N ASN A 214 -0.97 -4.47 11.57
CA ASN A 214 -0.78 -3.57 12.71
C ASN A 214 -0.05 -2.26 12.30
N ASN A 215 0.46 -2.23 11.06
CA ASN A 215 1.16 -1.15 10.41
C ASN A 215 2.38 -0.67 11.22
N ASP A 216 3.10 -1.61 11.83
CA ASP A 216 4.32 -1.36 12.60
C ASP A 216 5.58 -1.43 11.75
N LYS A 217 5.44 -1.62 10.42
CA LYS A 217 6.52 -1.75 9.45
C LYS A 217 7.34 -3.03 9.60
N LYS A 218 6.79 -4.03 10.29
CA LYS A 218 7.36 -5.36 10.45
C LYS A 218 6.28 -6.38 10.14
N ILE A 219 6.62 -7.45 9.44
CA ILE A 219 5.71 -8.57 9.21
C ILE A 219 6.07 -9.67 10.19
N THR A 220 5.19 -9.91 11.16
CA THR A 220 5.32 -11.03 12.08
C THR A 220 5.07 -12.37 11.37
N PHE A 221 5.62 -13.47 11.89
CA PHE A 221 5.31 -14.80 11.35
C PHE A 221 3.81 -15.10 11.35
N ASP A 222 3.06 -14.63 12.36
CA ASP A 222 1.62 -14.81 12.43
C ASP A 222 0.87 -14.02 11.35
N GLU A 223 1.31 -12.81 11.02
CA GLU A 223 0.76 -12.03 9.90
C GLU A 223 1.06 -12.69 8.56
N PHE A 224 2.31 -13.14 8.36
CA PHE A 224 2.73 -13.86 7.16
C PHE A 224 1.93 -15.17 6.97
N ARG A 225 1.76 -15.95 8.05
CA ARG A 225 0.97 -17.19 8.07
C ARG A 225 -0.51 -16.95 7.87
N SER A 226 -1.06 -15.91 8.49
CA SER A 226 -2.47 -15.54 8.30
C SER A 226 -2.72 -15.14 6.85
N PHE A 227 -1.83 -14.34 6.27
CA PHE A 227 -1.88 -13.96 4.87
C PHE A 227 -1.84 -15.18 3.93
N TRP A 228 -0.99 -16.16 4.26
CA TRP A 228 -0.88 -17.41 3.51
C TRP A 228 -2.15 -18.27 3.58
N LYS A 229 -2.68 -18.48 4.79
CA LYS A 229 -3.82 -19.38 5.07
C LYS A 229 -5.14 -18.91 4.48
N VAL A 230 -5.35 -17.59 4.38
CA VAL A 230 -6.56 -17.04 3.75
C VAL A 230 -6.72 -17.57 2.31
N CYS A 231 -5.62 -17.85 1.61
CA CYS A 231 -5.67 -18.33 0.23
C CYS A 231 -5.74 -19.86 0.10
N SER A 232 -5.25 -20.64 1.06
CA SER A 232 -5.38 -22.11 0.98
C SER A 232 -6.85 -22.54 1.05
N ALA A 233 -7.69 -21.79 1.78
CA ALA A 233 -9.14 -21.98 1.80
C ALA A 233 -9.79 -21.64 0.44
N ASP A 234 -9.50 -20.47 -0.13
CA ASP A 234 -10.06 -20.03 -1.42
C ASP A 234 -9.56 -20.87 -2.62
N ALA A 235 -8.31 -21.33 -2.59
CA ALA A 235 -7.72 -22.18 -3.63
C ALA A 235 -8.27 -23.62 -3.55
N GLN A 236 -8.49 -24.16 -2.34
CA GLN A 236 -9.14 -25.47 -2.15
C GLN A 236 -10.62 -25.45 -2.54
N GLU A 237 -11.31 -24.32 -2.31
CA GLU A 237 -12.72 -24.15 -2.69
C GLU A 237 -12.89 -24.01 -4.22
N LYS A 238 -12.05 -23.21 -4.89
CA LYS A 238 -12.04 -23.13 -6.37
C LYS A 238 -11.65 -24.45 -7.04
N ALA A 239 -10.68 -25.18 -6.48
CA ALA A 239 -10.28 -26.49 -7.00
C ALA A 239 -11.38 -27.56 -6.80
N SER A 240 -12.17 -27.46 -5.71
CA SER A 240 -13.30 -28.36 -5.45
C SER A 240 -14.51 -28.04 -6.34
N SER A 241 -14.79 -26.76 -6.58
CA SER A 241 -15.89 -26.32 -7.44
C SER A 241 -15.60 -26.60 -8.93
N SER A 242 -14.34 -26.48 -9.36
CA SER A 242 -13.91 -26.84 -10.73
C SER A 242 -13.89 -28.35 -11.01
N ARG A 243 -13.91 -29.20 -9.97
CA ARG A 243 -13.98 -30.66 -10.11
C ARG A 243 -15.41 -31.19 -10.25
N ILE A 244 -16.41 -30.33 -10.04
CA ILE A 244 -17.84 -30.68 -10.05
C ILE A 244 -18.54 -30.22 -11.35
N VAL A 245 -17.83 -29.50 -12.24
CA VAL A 245 -18.30 -29.12 -13.59
C VAL A 245 -17.58 -29.95 -14.63
#